data_AF-A0A954HCD6-F1
#
_entry.id   AF-A0A954HCD6-F1
#
_cell.length_a   1.000
_cell.length_b   1.000
_cell.length_c   1.000
_cell.angle_alpha   90.00
_cell.angle_beta   90.00
_cell.angle_gamma   90.00
#
_symmetry.space_group_name_H-M   'P 1'
#
loop_
_entity.id
_entity.type
_entity.pdbx_description
1 polymer ?
#
loop_
_entity_poly.entity_id
_entity_poly.type
_entity_poly.pdbx_seq_one_letter_code
_entity_poly.pdbx_strand_id
1 'polypeptide(L)'
;MAYLELFNGRTDPNQEMQDWGVEGPVFGPYPWFHTTYQCEIQFGESGLLKIQDDLIYYDGIFYGDWLIFDDLIGAYASSRLKKFDPELARLPTQNGSPSNSETL
;
A
#
# COMPACT_ATOMS: atom_id res chain seq x y z
N MET A 1 -9.48 14.29 -11.52
CA MET A 1 -9.03 13.72 -10.23
C MET A 1 -8.78 12.25 -10.45
N ALA A 2 -7.96 11.62 -9.62
CA ALA A 2 -7.64 10.21 -9.74
C ALA A 2 -7.87 9.49 -8.42
N TYR A 3 -7.99 8.18 -8.51
CA TYR A 3 -8.08 7.24 -7.39
C TYR A 3 -6.99 6.20 -7.52
N LEU A 4 -6.56 5.65 -6.40
CA LEU A 4 -5.63 4.53 -6.30
C LEU A 4 -6.32 3.40 -5.56
N GLU A 5 -6.37 2.21 -6.13
CA GLU A 5 -6.91 1.02 -5.49
C GLU A 5 -5.83 -0.03 -5.33
N LEU A 6 -5.84 -0.70 -4.16
CA LEU A 6 -4.91 -1.78 -3.83
C LEU A 6 -5.59 -3.14 -3.96
N PHE A 7 -4.87 -4.15 -4.43
CA PHE A 7 -5.38 -5.51 -4.64
C PHE A 7 -4.37 -6.57 -4.20
N ASN A 8 -4.80 -7.83 -4.27
CA ASN A 8 -3.92 -8.98 -4.09
C ASN A 8 -3.31 -9.00 -2.67
N GLY A 9 -4.17 -8.69 -1.69
CA GLY A 9 -3.82 -8.53 -0.28
C GLY A 9 -3.56 -9.86 0.42
N ARG A 10 -2.46 -9.91 1.19
CA ARG A 10 -1.99 -11.05 2.00
C ARG A 10 -1.46 -10.56 3.35
N THR A 11 -1.58 -11.38 4.40
CA THR A 11 -1.08 -11.02 5.75
C THR A 11 0.36 -11.47 5.98
N ASP A 12 0.80 -12.52 5.28
CA ASP A 12 2.20 -12.93 5.21
C ASP A 12 2.78 -12.47 3.86
N PRO A 13 3.82 -11.61 3.85
CA PRO A 13 4.42 -11.12 2.60
C PRO A 13 5.08 -12.24 1.79
N ASN A 14 5.44 -13.37 2.41
CA ASN A 14 6.04 -14.53 1.74
C ASN A 14 5.01 -15.59 1.34
N GLN A 15 3.71 -15.30 1.52
CA GLN A 15 2.65 -16.24 1.16
C GLN A 15 2.66 -16.51 -0.35
N GLU A 16 2.86 -17.78 -0.73
CA GLU A 16 2.58 -18.24 -2.09
C GLU A 16 1.06 -18.20 -2.33
N MET A 17 0.63 -17.31 -3.22
CA MET A 17 -0.79 -17.10 -3.49
C MET A 17 -1.31 -18.04 -4.57
N GLN A 18 -2.41 -18.72 -4.26
CA GLN A 18 -3.16 -19.59 -5.17
C GLN A 18 -4.49 -18.95 -5.61
N ASP A 19 -4.85 -17.81 -5.04
CA ASP A 19 -6.04 -17.00 -5.34
C ASP A 19 -5.67 -15.52 -5.53
N TRP A 20 -6.69 -14.65 -5.65
CA TRP A 20 -6.55 -13.21 -5.86
C TRP A 20 -6.42 -12.39 -4.57
N GLY A 21 -6.45 -13.03 -3.39
CA GLY A 21 -6.29 -12.38 -2.09
C GLY A 21 -7.40 -11.41 -1.69
N VAL A 22 -7.04 -10.55 -0.74
CA VAL A 22 -7.93 -9.54 -0.17
C VAL A 22 -7.89 -8.27 -1.02
N GLU A 23 -9.06 -7.72 -1.32
CA GLU A 23 -9.16 -6.41 -1.94
C GLU A 23 -8.91 -5.28 -0.93
N GLY A 24 -8.08 -4.33 -1.32
CA GLY A 24 -7.63 -3.25 -0.47
C GLY A 24 -8.50 -1.99 -0.53
N PRO A 25 -8.07 -0.93 0.17
CA PRO A 25 -8.74 0.36 0.13
C PRO A 25 -8.62 1.03 -1.24
N VAL A 26 -9.57 1.92 -1.51
CA VAL A 26 -9.46 2.93 -2.57
C VAL A 26 -9.13 4.28 -1.92
N PHE A 27 -8.08 4.94 -2.40
CA PHE A 27 -7.65 6.26 -1.95
C PHE A 27 -7.94 7.31 -3.00
N GLY A 28 -8.55 8.41 -2.59
CA GLY A 28 -8.84 9.54 -3.46
C GLY A 28 -10.14 10.27 -3.08
N PRO A 29 -10.60 11.19 -3.93
CA PRO A 29 -9.90 11.68 -5.12
C PRO A 29 -8.64 12.50 -4.78
N TYR A 30 -7.57 12.32 -5.53
CA TYR A 30 -6.37 13.17 -5.50
C TYR A 30 -6.09 13.81 -6.87
N PRO A 31 -5.38 14.95 -6.92
CA PRO A 31 -5.09 15.62 -8.18
C PRO A 31 -4.12 14.84 -9.07
N TRP A 32 -3.24 14.05 -8.48
CA TRP A 32 -2.22 13.28 -9.18
C TRP A 32 -1.73 12.12 -8.32
N PHE A 33 -1.16 11.12 -8.98
CA PHE A 33 -0.33 10.07 -8.42
C PHE A 33 0.95 10.00 -9.24
N HIS A 34 2.08 9.74 -8.58
CA HIS A 34 3.39 9.64 -9.22
C HIS A 34 4.11 8.42 -8.68
N THR A 35 4.51 7.49 -9.56
CA THR A 35 5.30 6.31 -9.18
C THR A 35 6.74 6.51 -9.61
N THR A 36 7.68 6.36 -8.69
CA THR A 36 9.12 6.51 -8.97
C THR A 36 9.83 5.18 -8.77
N TYR A 37 10.45 4.66 -9.82
CA TYR A 37 11.27 3.43 -9.83
C TYR A 37 10.62 2.21 -9.16
N GLN A 38 9.29 2.13 -9.11
CA GLN A 38 8.57 1.08 -8.37
C GLN A 38 8.98 1.02 -6.88
N CYS A 39 9.47 2.12 -6.30
CA CYS A 39 9.85 2.20 -4.89
C CYS A 39 8.80 2.93 -4.06
N GLU A 40 8.07 3.87 -4.68
CA GLU A 40 7.07 4.66 -3.99
C GLU A 40 6.00 5.21 -4.93
N ILE A 41 4.81 5.41 -4.37
CA ILE A 41 3.70 6.14 -4.98
C ILE A 41 3.43 7.38 -4.13
N GLN A 42 3.68 8.54 -4.69
CA GLN A 42 3.38 9.84 -4.11
C GLN A 42 2.05 10.36 -4.64
N PHE A 43 1.28 11.08 -3.81
CA PHE A 43 0.00 11.66 -4.20
C PHE A 43 -0.45 12.79 -3.27
N GLY A 44 -1.27 13.71 -3.80
CA GLY A 44 -1.79 14.84 -3.02
C GLY A 44 -0.66 15.70 -2.41
N GLU A 45 -0.88 16.28 -1.23
CA GLU A 45 0.14 17.12 -0.58
C GLU A 45 1.21 16.33 0.19
N SER A 46 0.84 15.17 0.75
CA SER A 46 1.70 14.41 1.66
C SER A 46 1.49 12.89 1.62
N GLY A 47 0.76 12.38 0.62
CA GLY A 47 0.50 10.96 0.46
C GLY A 47 1.76 10.25 -0.04
N LEU A 48 2.15 9.18 0.66
CA LEU A 48 3.30 8.36 0.31
C LEU A 48 3.01 6.90 0.68
N LEU A 49 2.99 6.02 -0.33
CA LEU A 49 3.02 4.58 -0.15
C LEU A 49 4.38 4.08 -0.60
N LYS A 50 5.05 3.32 0.25
CA LYS A 50 6.30 2.64 -0.11
C LYS A 50 5.99 1.29 -0.73
N ILE A 51 6.75 0.94 -1.75
CA ILE A 51 6.77 -0.40 -2.35
C ILE A 51 8.06 -1.06 -1.86
N GLN A 52 7.94 -2.11 -1.08
CA GLN A 52 9.05 -2.88 -0.54
C GLN A 52 8.85 -4.35 -0.92
N ASP A 53 9.87 -4.95 -1.52
CA ASP A 53 9.83 -6.34 -1.96
C ASP A 53 8.61 -6.63 -2.86
N ASP A 54 8.31 -5.69 -3.77
CA ASP A 54 7.14 -5.67 -4.66
C ASP A 54 5.76 -5.57 -3.96
N LEU A 55 5.75 -5.17 -2.68
CA LEU A 55 4.54 -5.07 -1.86
C LEU A 55 4.31 -3.67 -1.32
N ILE A 56 3.04 -3.24 -1.28
CA ILE A 56 2.59 -2.07 -0.52
C ILE A 56 1.98 -2.57 0.79
N TYR A 57 2.49 -2.12 1.93
CA TYR A 57 1.88 -2.39 3.23
C TYR A 57 0.84 -1.31 3.57
N TYR A 58 -0.36 -1.73 3.97
CA TYR A 58 -1.35 -0.84 4.56
C TYR A 58 -2.28 -1.61 5.52
N ASP A 59 -2.36 -1.15 6.76
CA ASP A 59 -3.29 -1.65 7.79
C ASP A 59 -3.21 -3.16 8.02
N GLY A 60 -1.98 -3.69 8.15
CA GLY A 60 -1.74 -5.11 8.40
C GLY A 60 -1.76 -6.02 7.16
N ILE A 61 -2.00 -5.46 5.98
CA ILE A 61 -2.09 -6.21 4.72
C ILE A 61 -0.99 -5.74 3.76
N PHE A 62 -0.37 -6.71 3.07
CA PHE A 62 0.56 -6.50 1.98
C PHE A 62 -0.15 -6.68 0.65
N TYR A 63 -0.13 -5.68 -0.21
CA TYR A 63 -0.80 -5.66 -1.51
C TYR A 63 0.23 -5.77 -2.63
N GLY A 64 -0.01 -6.68 -3.58
CA GLY A 64 0.89 -6.91 -4.72
C GLY A 64 0.62 -6.01 -5.92
N ASP A 65 -0.62 -5.54 -6.05
CA ASP A 65 -1.07 -4.83 -7.25
C ASP A 65 -1.75 -3.51 -6.88
N TRP A 66 -1.67 -2.54 -7.78
CA TRP A 66 -2.39 -1.28 -7.68
C TRP A 66 -2.90 -0.79 -9.03
N LEU A 67 -4.04 -0.12 -9.01
CA LEU A 67 -4.65 0.52 -10.18
C LEU A 67 -4.85 2.01 -9.91
N ILE A 68 -4.51 2.84 -10.89
CA ILE A 68 -4.87 4.27 -10.90
C ILE A 68 -5.94 4.50 -11.97
N PHE A 69 -7.02 5.17 -11.61
CA PHE A 69 -8.15 5.45 -12.49
C PHE A 69 -8.80 6.81 -12.20
N ASP A 70 -9.58 7.35 -13.13
CA ASP A 70 -10.12 8.72 -13.09
C ASP A 70 -11.59 8.83 -12.66
N ASP A 71 -12.30 7.70 -12.52
CA ASP A 71 -13.71 7.69 -12.10
C ASP A 71 -14.08 6.54 -11.15
N LEU A 72 -14.81 6.85 -10.08
CA LEU A 72 -15.33 5.90 -9.08
C LEU A 72 -16.57 5.19 -9.65
N ILE A 73 -16.37 4.35 -10.66
CA ILE A 73 -17.48 3.64 -11.30
C ILE A 73 -17.82 2.37 -10.51
N GLY A 74 -19.05 2.32 -10.00
CA GLY A 74 -19.65 1.14 -9.39
C GLY A 74 -19.61 1.15 -7.85
N ALA A 75 -20.69 0.62 -7.25
CA ALA A 75 -20.89 0.58 -5.80
C ALA A 75 -19.75 -0.13 -5.03
N TYR A 76 -19.00 -0.99 -5.71
CA TYR A 76 -17.95 -1.79 -5.14
C TYR A 76 -16.71 -0.97 -4.75
N ALA A 77 -16.15 -0.19 -5.69
CA ALA A 77 -15.05 0.73 -5.39
C ALA A 77 -15.49 1.83 -4.41
N SER A 78 -16.73 2.32 -4.52
CA SER A 78 -17.25 3.33 -3.59
C SER A 78 -17.32 2.82 -2.14
N SER A 79 -17.62 1.53 -1.91
CA SER A 79 -17.68 0.96 -0.56
C SER A 79 -16.32 0.84 0.14
N ARG A 80 -15.23 0.82 -0.64
CA ARG A 80 -13.84 0.69 -0.15
C ARG A 80 -13.08 2.02 -0.15
N LEU A 81 -13.75 3.13 -0.49
CA LEU A 81 -13.17 4.47 -0.42
C LEU A 81 -12.80 4.83 1.01
N LYS A 82 -11.52 5.11 1.26
CA LYS A 82 -11.00 5.52 2.57
C LYS A 82 -10.12 6.76 2.43
N LYS A 83 -10.13 7.60 3.46
CA LYS A 83 -9.10 8.63 3.61
C LYS A 83 -7.76 7.94 3.89
N PHE A 84 -6.71 8.35 3.19
CA PHE A 84 -5.37 7.85 3.46
C PHE A 84 -4.91 8.26 4.87
N ASP A 85 -4.34 7.29 5.60
CA ASP A 85 -3.70 7.47 6.90
C ASP A 85 -2.24 6.97 6.81
N PRO A 86 -1.24 7.86 6.93
CA PRO A 86 0.16 7.47 6.82
C PRO A 86 0.62 6.51 7.93
N GLU A 87 -0.04 6.49 9.09
CA GLU A 87 0.33 5.57 10.17
C GLU A 87 -0.01 4.12 9.82
N LEU A 88 -1.09 3.91 9.05
CA LEU A 88 -1.48 2.59 8.57
C LEU A 88 -0.56 2.08 7.46
N ALA A 89 0.12 2.98 6.73
CA ALA A 89 1.11 2.63 5.71
C ALA A 89 2.48 2.26 6.29
N ARG A 90 2.69 2.41 7.61
CA ARG A 90 3.97 2.15 8.25
C ARG A 90 4.10 0.67 8.62
N LEU A 91 5.12 0.01 8.06
CA LEU A 91 5.47 -1.36 8.47
C LEU A 91 5.69 -1.42 9.98
N PRO A 92 5.21 -2.49 10.66
CA PRO A 92 5.58 -2.75 12.04
C PRO A 92 7.10 -2.84 12.11
N THR A 93 7.74 -1.98 12.92
CA THR A 93 9.16 -2.10 13.21
C THR A 93 9.41 -3.51 13.76
N GLN A 94 10.29 -4.28 13.11
CA GLN A 94 10.75 -5.54 13.67
C GLN A 94 11.41 -5.24 15.02
N ASN A 95 10.70 -5.47 16.10
CA ASN A 95 11.25 -5.36 17.44
C ASN A 95 12.22 -6.53 17.64
N GLY A 96 13.52 -6.26 17.51
CA GLY A 96 14.58 -7.08 18.06
C GLY A 96 15.45 -7.83 17.07
N SER A 97 16.40 -7.13 16.44
CA SER A 97 17.71 -7.73 16.15
C SER A 97 18.70 -7.21 17.20
N PRO A 98 19.43 -8.07 17.92
CA PRO A 98 20.38 -7.61 18.93
C PRO A 98 21.47 -6.78 18.27
N SER A 99 21.79 -5.62 18.85
CA SER A 99 22.95 -4.85 18.45
C SER A 99 24.19 -5.68 18.71
N ASN A 100 24.82 -6.22 17.66
CA ASN A 100 26.20 -6.64 17.77
C ASN A 100 27.06 -5.39 17.92
N SER A 101 27.35 -5.05 19.17
CA SER A 101 28.49 -4.21 19.51
C SER A 101 29.76 -4.94 19.08
N GLU A 102 30.27 -4.62 17.90
CA GLU A 102 31.63 -4.98 17.55
C GLU A 102 32.59 -4.05 18.31
N THR A 103 33.09 -4.58 19.42
CA THR A 103 34.36 -4.20 20.01
C THR A 103 35.47 -4.56 19.03
N LEU A 104 36.20 -3.56 18.53
CA LEU A 104 37.63 -3.62 18.22
C LEU A 104 38.28 -2.30 18.62
#